data_AF-A0A1X2DIM5-F1
#
_entry.id   AF-A0A1X2DIM5-F1
#
_cell.length_a   1.000
_cell.length_b   1.000
_cell.length_c   1.000
_cell.angle_alpha   90.00
_cell.angle_beta   90.00
_cell.angle_gamma   90.00
#
_symmetry.space_group_name_H-M   'P 1'
#
loop_
_entity.id
_entity.type
_entity.pdbx_description
1 polymer ?
#
loop_
_entity_poly.entity_id
_entity_poly.type
_entity_poly.pdbx_seq_one_letter_code
_entity_poly.pdbx_strand_id
1 'polypeptide(L)'
;MDVEAEMWLLRDYLPGVVERNRREFPTIARIEAMLNAPTRVVTVLVAADCTDGFTLSFWSRPEAVPDPAASAATSEFARMDPTAETEAVERLARDFEAGIWDRANGHLRTCPVLDVGLRLLVSEMTPS
;
A
#
# COMPACT_ATOMS: atom_id res chain seq x y z
N MET A 1 11.89 3.57 -8.32
CA MET A 1 11.77 3.49 -6.86
C MET A 1 10.48 2.76 -6.57
N ASP A 2 10.51 1.78 -5.69
CA ASP A 2 9.35 1.00 -5.30
C ASP A 2 8.58 1.78 -4.23
N VAL A 3 7.72 2.71 -4.67
CA VAL A 3 7.07 3.69 -3.78
C VAL A 3 6.16 3.02 -2.75
N GLU A 4 5.55 1.89 -3.13
CA GLU A 4 4.77 1.05 -2.21
C GLU A 4 5.62 0.56 -1.03
N ALA A 5 6.86 0.16 -1.28
CA ALA A 5 7.79 -0.31 -0.24
C ALA A 5 8.16 0.79 0.79
N GLU A 6 7.99 2.06 0.44
CA GLU A 6 8.22 3.19 1.34
C GLU A 6 6.99 3.53 2.18
N MET A 7 5.83 2.93 1.91
CA MET A 7 4.63 3.13 2.71
C MET A 7 4.84 2.50 4.10
N TRP A 8 4.59 3.27 5.18
CA TRP A 8 4.97 2.91 6.56
C TRP A 8 4.48 1.52 7.00
N LEU A 9 3.28 1.10 6.58
CA LEU A 9 2.73 -0.20 6.96
C LEU A 9 3.56 -1.32 6.36
N LEU A 10 3.93 -1.19 5.08
CA LEU A 10 4.72 -2.19 4.38
C LEU A 10 6.19 -2.16 4.80
N ARG A 11 6.76 -0.96 4.92
CA ARG A 11 8.14 -0.73 5.33
C ARG A 11 8.42 -1.25 6.73
N ASP A 12 7.60 -0.84 7.70
CA ASP A 12 7.89 -1.03 9.12
C ASP A 12 7.23 -2.29 9.67
N TYR A 13 6.05 -2.66 9.14
CA TYR A 13 5.23 -3.73 9.72
C TYR A 13 5.12 -4.97 8.84
N LEU A 14 5.06 -4.83 7.52
CA LEU A 14 4.78 -5.91 6.58
C LEU A 14 5.86 -6.09 5.48
N PRO A 15 7.17 -6.14 5.80
CA PRO A 15 8.23 -6.16 4.77
C PRO A 15 8.19 -7.41 3.87
N GLY A 16 7.65 -8.53 4.37
CA GLY A 16 7.44 -9.75 3.58
C GLY A 16 6.40 -9.57 2.45
N VAL A 17 5.45 -8.64 2.61
CA VAL A 17 4.46 -8.29 1.57
C VAL A 17 5.16 -7.63 0.39
N VAL A 18 6.08 -6.70 0.63
CA VAL A 18 6.85 -6.04 -0.45
C VAL A 18 7.61 -7.07 -1.29
N GLU A 19 8.29 -8.02 -0.64
CA GLU A 19 9.05 -9.06 -1.34
C GLU A 19 8.13 -9.99 -2.14
N ARG A 20 6.96 -10.34 -1.60
CA ARG A 20 5.93 -11.10 -2.34
C ARG A 20 5.44 -10.33 -3.55
N ASN A 21 5.05 -9.06 -3.36
CA ASN A 21 4.50 -8.21 -4.42
C ASN A 21 5.48 -8.07 -5.58
N ARG A 22 6.78 -7.91 -5.30
CA ARG A 22 7.84 -7.88 -6.32
C ARG A 22 7.95 -9.17 -7.16
N ARG A 23 7.63 -10.32 -6.57
CA ARG A 23 7.69 -11.62 -7.27
C ARG A 23 6.43 -11.89 -8.08
N GLU A 24 5.28 -11.47 -7.57
CA GLU A 24 3.98 -11.81 -8.12
C GLU A 24 3.49 -10.80 -9.15
N PHE A 25 3.77 -9.51 -8.95
CA PHE A 25 3.31 -8.46 -9.85
C PHE A 25 4.36 -8.15 -10.91
N PRO A 26 3.95 -8.05 -12.20
CA PRO A 26 4.85 -7.62 -13.25
C PRO A 26 5.26 -6.16 -13.03
N THR A 27 6.47 -5.81 -13.45
CA THR A 27 6.89 -4.40 -13.49
C THR A 27 6.02 -3.61 -14.46
N ILE A 28 5.90 -2.30 -14.24
CA ILE A 28 5.19 -1.40 -15.17
C ILE A 28 5.72 -1.55 -16.60
N ALA A 29 7.04 -1.61 -16.78
CA ALA A 29 7.67 -1.83 -18.09
C ALA A 29 7.25 -3.17 -18.73
N ARG A 30 7.05 -4.22 -17.92
CA ARG A 30 6.54 -5.50 -18.42
C ARG A 30 5.09 -5.39 -18.86
N ILE A 31 4.25 -4.65 -18.14
CA ILE A 31 2.86 -4.40 -18.51
C ILE A 31 2.78 -3.57 -19.79
N GLU A 32 3.57 -2.50 -19.92
CA GLU A 32 3.66 -1.69 -21.14
C GLU A 32 4.04 -2.55 -22.36
N ALA A 33 5.03 -3.43 -22.21
CA ALA A 33 5.42 -4.37 -23.26
C ALA A 33 4.30 -5.38 -23.61
N MET A 34 3.47 -5.78 -22.65
CA MET A 34 2.32 -6.67 -22.90
C MET A 34 1.18 -5.97 -23.63
N LEU A 35 0.96 -4.68 -23.35
CA LEU A 35 -0.08 -3.88 -24.00
C LEU A 35 0.24 -3.61 -25.47
N ASN A 36 1.52 -3.65 -25.85
CA ASN A 36 2.00 -3.51 -27.24
C ASN A 36 1.42 -2.28 -27.97
N ALA A 37 1.27 -1.18 -27.24
CA ALA A 37 0.74 0.08 -27.73
C ALA A 37 1.30 1.24 -26.91
N PRO A 38 1.31 2.48 -27.45
CA PRO A 38 1.71 3.66 -26.70
C PRO A 38 0.95 3.72 -25.37
N THR A 39 1.69 3.63 -24.27
CA THR A 39 1.14 3.58 -22.92
C THR A 39 1.67 4.75 -22.11
N ARG A 40 0.77 5.47 -21.44
CA ARG A 40 1.10 6.53 -20.49
C ARG A 40 0.88 6.01 -19.08
N VAL A 41 1.88 6.18 -18.22
CA VAL A 41 1.81 5.88 -16.79
C VAL A 41 1.49 7.15 -16.02
N VAL A 42 0.45 7.11 -15.19
CA VAL A 42 -0.01 8.24 -14.39
C VAL A 42 0.09 7.88 -12.92
N THR A 43 0.76 8.72 -12.12
CA THR A 43 0.71 8.62 -10.66
C THR A 43 -0.70 8.96 -10.18
N VAL A 44 -1.31 8.04 -9.43
CA VAL A 44 -2.60 8.28 -8.78
C VAL A 44 -2.31 8.51 -7.31
N LEU A 45 -2.42 9.77 -6.88
CA LEU A 45 -2.31 10.12 -5.47
C LEU A 45 -3.56 9.64 -4.74
N VAL A 46 -3.38 9.05 -3.57
CA VAL A 46 -4.48 8.57 -2.75
C VAL A 46 -4.82 9.66 -1.74
N ALA A 47 -6.10 10.04 -1.69
CA ALA A 47 -6.59 11.05 -0.75
C ALA A 47 -6.62 10.51 0.68
N ALA A 48 -6.44 11.41 1.66
CA ALA A 48 -6.43 11.05 3.08
C ALA A 48 -7.78 10.50 3.57
N ASP A 49 -8.86 10.78 2.85
CA ASP A 49 -10.21 10.32 3.13
C ASP A 49 -10.68 9.16 2.24
N CYS A 50 -9.78 8.55 1.46
CA CYS A 50 -10.08 7.37 0.66
C CYS A 50 -10.68 6.25 1.53
N THR A 51 -11.83 5.73 1.12
CA THR A 51 -12.59 4.67 1.84
C THR A 51 -12.61 3.35 1.08
N ASP A 52 -11.84 3.22 0.01
CA ASP A 52 -11.85 2.05 -0.87
C ASP A 52 -11.34 0.78 -0.19
N GLY A 53 -10.63 0.91 0.95
CA GLY A 53 -10.30 -0.22 1.82
C GLY A 53 -9.18 -1.12 1.30
N PHE A 54 -8.43 -0.73 0.27
CA PHE A 54 -7.19 -1.44 -0.10
C PHE A 54 -6.06 -1.09 0.89
N THR A 55 -5.08 -1.98 1.06
CA THR A 55 -4.04 -1.89 2.10
C THR A 55 -3.33 -0.52 2.15
N LEU A 56 -3.02 0.05 0.99
CA LEU A 56 -2.32 1.33 0.91
C LEU A 56 -3.22 2.54 1.21
N SER A 57 -4.55 2.39 1.25
CA SER A 57 -5.48 3.47 1.61
C SER A 57 -5.40 3.85 3.10
N PHE A 58 -4.83 2.99 3.95
CA PHE A 58 -4.67 3.25 5.38
C PHE A 58 -3.54 4.24 5.72
N TRP A 59 -2.84 4.78 4.72
CA TRP A 59 -1.64 5.59 4.91
C TRP A 59 -1.83 6.80 5.85
N SER A 60 -3.03 7.41 5.86
CA SER A 60 -3.41 8.56 6.69
C SER A 60 -4.21 8.18 7.94
N ARG A 61 -4.67 6.91 8.05
CA ARG A 61 -5.57 6.39 9.08
C ARG A 61 -4.98 5.11 9.69
N PRO A 62 -3.82 5.22 10.36
CA PRO A 62 -3.09 4.05 10.84
C PRO A 62 -3.89 3.25 11.88
N GLU A 63 -4.84 3.88 12.60
CA GLU A 63 -5.73 3.25 13.58
C GLU A 63 -6.77 2.32 12.95
N ALA A 64 -6.98 2.37 11.63
CA ALA A 64 -7.86 1.42 10.95
C ALA A 64 -7.21 0.04 10.81
N VAL A 65 -5.88 -0.07 10.88
CA VAL A 65 -5.17 -1.35 10.65
C VAL A 65 -5.40 -2.38 11.77
N PRO A 66 -5.40 -2.02 13.07
CA PRO A 66 -5.65 -2.97 14.14
C PRO A 66 -7.12 -3.43 14.26
N ASP A 67 -8.05 -2.86 13.50
CA ASP A 67 -9.43 -3.37 13.43
C ASP A 67 -9.42 -4.74 12.70
N PRO A 68 -9.77 -5.84 13.38
CA PRO A 68 -9.78 -7.17 12.76
C PRO A 68 -10.68 -7.26 11.53
N ALA A 69 -11.72 -6.43 11.44
CA ALA A 69 -12.58 -6.37 10.26
C ALA A 69 -11.86 -5.71 9.07
N ALA A 70 -11.02 -4.71 9.33
CA ALA A 70 -10.23 -4.03 8.31
C ALA A 70 -9.04 -4.87 7.84
N SER A 71 -8.35 -5.57 8.75
CA SER A 71 -7.25 -6.48 8.35
C SER A 71 -7.79 -7.61 7.48
N ALA A 72 -8.88 -8.28 7.90
CA ALA A 72 -9.53 -9.36 7.16
C ALA A 72 -10.08 -8.92 5.78
N ALA A 73 -10.44 -7.63 5.63
CA ALA A 73 -10.94 -7.10 4.37
C ALA A 73 -9.85 -6.85 3.31
N THR A 74 -8.57 -6.91 3.69
CA THR A 74 -7.47 -6.62 2.75
C THR A 74 -6.75 -7.88 2.30
N SER A 75 -6.53 -7.98 0.98
CA SER A 75 -5.89 -9.14 0.35
C SER A 75 -4.47 -9.39 0.84
N GLU A 76 -3.76 -8.36 1.29
CA GLU A 76 -2.39 -8.50 1.77
C GLU A 76 -2.30 -9.28 3.07
N PHE A 77 -3.16 -8.95 4.04
CA PHE A 77 -3.27 -9.60 5.35
C PHE A 77 -3.86 -11.01 5.22
N ALA A 78 -4.91 -11.19 4.42
CA ALA A 78 -5.54 -12.50 4.18
C ALA A 78 -4.58 -13.56 3.61
N ARG A 79 -3.42 -13.15 3.09
CA ARG A 79 -2.38 -14.01 2.50
C ARG A 79 -1.15 -14.16 3.39
N MET A 80 -1.15 -13.58 4.59
CA MET A 80 -0.06 -13.72 5.56
C MET A 80 -0.17 -15.01 6.36
N ASP A 81 0.95 -15.44 6.94
CA ASP A 81 0.90 -16.41 8.04
C ASP A 81 0.15 -15.77 9.22
N PRO A 82 -0.85 -16.45 9.82
CA PRO A 82 -1.64 -15.87 10.91
C PRO A 82 -0.81 -15.42 12.13
N THR A 83 0.31 -16.09 12.40
CA THR A 83 1.23 -15.70 13.48
C THR A 83 1.92 -14.40 13.13
N ALA A 84 2.44 -14.28 11.90
CA ALA A 84 3.09 -13.06 11.42
C ALA A 84 2.12 -11.86 11.35
N GLU A 85 0.86 -12.10 10.96
CA GLU A 85 -0.19 -11.07 11.03
C GLU A 85 -0.40 -10.60 12.47
N THR A 86 -0.61 -11.53 13.40
CA THR A 86 -0.83 -11.22 14.82
C THR A 86 0.34 -10.43 15.40
N GLU A 87 1.58 -10.86 15.17
CA GLU A 87 2.79 -10.16 15.62
C GLU A 87 2.90 -8.74 15.04
N ALA A 88 2.58 -8.55 13.76
CA ALA A 88 2.62 -7.24 13.12
C ALA A 88 1.58 -6.29 13.70
N VAL A 89 0.34 -6.74 13.89
CA VAL A 89 -0.76 -5.95 14.46
C VAL A 89 -0.47 -5.61 15.93
N GLU A 90 -0.01 -6.56 16.73
CA GLU A 90 0.37 -6.30 18.13
C GLU A 90 1.53 -5.31 18.25
N ARG A 91 2.55 -5.43 17.38
CA ARG A 91 3.66 -4.45 17.36
C ARG A 91 3.15 -3.06 17.00
N LEU A 92 2.29 -2.95 15.98
CA LEU A 92 1.70 -1.69 15.57
C LEU A 92 0.89 -1.05 16.72
N ALA A 93 0.08 -1.84 17.43
CA ALA A 93 -0.67 -1.37 18.59
C ALA A 93 0.25 -0.82 19.70
N ARG A 94 1.33 -1.54 20.04
CA ARG A 94 2.32 -1.08 21.02
C ARG A 94 3.01 0.23 20.58
N ASP A 95 3.32 0.36 19.30
CA ASP A 95 3.97 1.55 18.75
C ASP A 95 3.02 2.77 18.75
N PHE A 96 1.71 2.57 18.57
CA PHE A 96 0.72 3.63 18.77
C PHE A 96 0.64 4.06 20.23
N GLU A 97 0.54 3.12 21.17
CA GLU A 97 0.51 3.42 22.60
C GLU A 97 1.77 4.19 23.06
N ALA A 98 2.93 3.83 22.50
CA ALA A 98 4.21 4.50 22.78
C ALA A 98 4.44 5.79 21.98
N GLY A 99 3.52 6.17 21.09
CA GLY A 99 3.63 7.31 20.18
C GLY A 99 4.81 7.23 19.21
N ILE A 100 5.35 6.04 18.95
CA ILE A 100 6.48 5.81 18.03
C ILE A 100 6.04 6.16 16.61
N TRP A 101 4.87 5.69 16.20
CA TRP A 101 4.34 5.98 14.87
C TRP A 101 4.14 7.48 14.66
N ASP A 102 3.55 8.19 15.64
CA ASP A 102 3.32 9.64 15.49
C ASP A 102 4.62 10.43 15.39
N ARG A 103 5.69 10.01 16.08
CA ARG A 103 7.01 10.64 15.96
C ARG A 103 7.62 10.47 14.57
N ALA A 104 7.46 9.30 13.95
CA ALA A 104 8.04 9.00 12.65
C ALA A 104 7.16 9.50 11.47
N ASN A 105 5.86 9.29 11.58
CA ASN A 105 4.90 9.39 10.48
C ASN A 105 3.74 10.38 10.77
N GLY A 106 3.71 11.04 11.92
CA GLY A 106 2.58 11.90 12.33
C GLY A 106 2.27 13.07 11.37
N HIS A 107 3.26 13.52 10.59
CA HIS A 107 3.08 14.50 9.53
C HIS A 107 2.07 14.05 8.46
N LEU A 108 1.93 12.73 8.23
CA LEU A 108 1.00 12.15 7.25
C LEU A 108 -0.46 12.45 7.60
N ARG A 109 -0.80 12.64 8.89
CA ARG A 109 -2.17 12.98 9.33
C ARG A 109 -2.68 14.31 8.75
N THR A 110 -1.77 15.21 8.39
CA THR A 110 -2.09 16.53 7.81
C THR A 110 -1.91 16.58 6.29
N CYS A 111 -1.37 15.51 5.70
CA CYS A 111 -1.17 15.45 4.26
C CYS A 111 -2.52 15.21 3.57
N PRO A 112 -2.90 15.98 2.54
CA PRO A 112 -4.19 15.80 1.88
C PRO A 112 -4.19 14.58 0.94
N VAL A 113 -3.05 14.29 0.32
CA VAL A 113 -2.88 13.22 -0.66
C VAL A 113 -1.46 12.66 -0.56
N LEU A 114 -1.27 11.37 -0.82
CA LEU A 114 0.05 10.74 -0.82
C LEU A 114 0.24 9.86 -2.06
N ASP A 115 1.45 9.87 -2.62
CA ASP A 115 1.86 8.83 -3.56
C ASP A 115 2.23 7.57 -2.77
N VAL A 116 1.33 6.60 -2.76
CA VAL A 116 1.54 5.29 -2.12
C VAL A 116 1.99 4.21 -3.10
N GLY A 117 2.29 4.57 -4.35
CA GLY A 117 2.70 3.62 -5.39
C GLY A 117 1.59 3.21 -6.37
N LEU A 118 0.38 3.76 -6.24
CA LEU A 118 -0.71 3.49 -7.18
C LEU A 118 -0.45 4.14 -8.54
N ARG A 119 -0.57 3.35 -9.62
CA ARG A 119 -0.31 3.79 -11.00
C ARG A 119 -1.46 3.40 -11.91
N LEU A 120 -1.89 4.35 -12.74
CA LEU A 120 -2.84 4.12 -13.82
C LEU A 120 -2.07 4.04 -15.14
N LEU A 121 -2.20 2.93 -15.85
CA LEU A 121 -1.65 2.76 -17.19
C LEU A 121 -2.77 3.00 -18.21
N VAL A 122 -2.56 3.95 -19.12
CA VAL A 122 -3.50 4.30 -20.18
C VAL A 122 -2.85 3.97 -21.51
N SER A 123 -3.40 2.98 -22.23
CA SER A 123 -2.91 2.58 -23.55
C SER A 123 -3.84 3.10 -24.64
N GLU A 124 -3.27 3.71 -25.67
CA GLU A 124 -4.01 4.14 -26.85
C GLU A 124 -4.03 3.03 -27.88
N MET A 125 -5.16 2.34 -27.97
CA MET A 125 -5.38 1.36 -29.03
C MET A 125 -5.73 2.10 -30.32
N THR A 126 -4.85 2.03 -31.32
CA THR A 126 -5.22 2.38 -32.69
C THR A 126 -6.11 1.26 -33.23
N PRO A 127 -7.38 1.52 -33.59
CA PRO A 127 -8.22 0.49 -34.21
C PRO A 127 -7.56 0.03 -35.51
N SER A 128 -7.51 -1.29 -35.71
CA SER A 128 -7.09 -1.93 -36.97
C SER A 128 -8.14 -1.76 -38.06
#